data_AF-A0A2E0R212-F1
#
_entry.id   AF-A0A2E0R212-F1
#
_cell.length_a   1.000
_cell.length_b   1.000
_cell.length_c   1.000
_cell.angle_alpha   90.00
_cell.angle_beta   90.00
_cell.angle_gamma   90.00
#
_symmetry.space_group_name_H-M   'P 1'
#
loop_
_entity.id
_entity.type
_entity.pdbx_description
1 polymer ?
#
loop_
_entity_poly.entity_id
_entity_poly.type
_entity_poly.pdbx_seq_one_letter_code
_entity_poly.pdbx_strand_id
1 'polypeptide(L)'
;MSDVNDVRSSEEKKFPAGCVVAIVAGSIFLAVVVAMILLAIPAYEKTLVRAKSAVAKNVAQTLQTSVIAYHVRHGEWPVMSEDGVDTTLRSEGELVDVLSGKGSASGPGGGNPDGTSFSASQIAQVRSEESGEVVPTVIDVWGRAFFIRMDTDGNGEVEDPSGPGRLKRKVLVWSAGPDGDVETWEDNVRSW
;
A
#
# COMPACT_ATOMS: atom_id res chain seq x y z
N MET A 1 -1.33 -68.58 -50.85
CA MET A 1 -0.59 -67.73 -49.89
C MET A 1 -0.46 -66.40 -50.60
N SER A 2 -1.43 -65.53 -50.35
CA SER A 2 -1.80 -64.42 -51.22
C SER A 2 -1.81 -63.15 -50.37
N ASP A 3 -0.68 -62.44 -50.35
CA ASP A 3 -0.56 -61.13 -49.70
C ASP A 3 -0.99 -60.06 -50.70
N VAL A 4 -2.19 -59.50 -50.47
CA VAL A 4 -2.71 -58.35 -51.20
C VAL A 4 -2.31 -57.10 -50.42
N ASN A 5 -1.23 -56.47 -50.87
CA ASN A 5 -0.80 -55.14 -50.42
C ASN A 5 -1.75 -54.08 -51.02
N ASP A 6 -2.69 -53.60 -50.22
CA ASP A 6 -3.60 -52.50 -50.57
C ASP A 6 -2.89 -51.16 -50.36
N VAL A 7 -2.23 -50.68 -51.41
CA VAL A 7 -1.57 -49.36 -51.44
C VAL A 7 -2.65 -48.31 -51.61
N ARG A 8 -3.16 -47.82 -50.47
CA ARG A 8 -4.13 -46.74 -50.38
C ARG A 8 -3.47 -45.42 -50.85
N SER A 9 -3.72 -45.06 -52.11
CA SER A 9 -3.27 -43.79 -52.71
C SER A 9 -3.86 -42.60 -51.94
N SER A 10 -3.00 -41.83 -51.28
CA SER A 10 -3.39 -40.60 -50.59
C SER A 10 -3.56 -39.46 -51.59
N GLU A 11 -4.80 -39.07 -51.87
CA GLU A 11 -5.12 -37.83 -52.61
C GLU A 11 -4.54 -36.60 -51.88
N GLU A 12 -3.58 -35.93 -52.51
CA GLU A 12 -3.09 -34.62 -52.09
C GLU A 12 -4.20 -33.57 -52.28
N LYS A 13 -4.84 -33.16 -51.19
CA LYS A 13 -5.75 -32.00 -51.19
C LYS A 13 -4.92 -30.72 -51.36
N LYS A 14 -4.86 -30.18 -52.58
CA LYS A 14 -4.27 -28.86 -52.86
C LYS A 14 -5.15 -27.78 -52.22
N PHE A 15 -4.65 -27.14 -51.17
CA PHE A 15 -5.33 -26.00 -50.56
C PHE A 15 -5.37 -24.82 -51.54
N PRO A 16 -6.51 -24.10 -51.64
CA PRO A 16 -6.63 -22.95 -52.52
C PRO A 16 -5.67 -21.84 -52.07
N ALA A 17 -4.92 -21.26 -53.01
CA ALA A 17 -3.86 -20.28 -52.73
C ALA A 17 -4.33 -19.09 -51.87
N GLY A 18 -5.61 -18.69 -51.98
CA GLY A 18 -6.21 -17.65 -51.15
C GLY A 18 -6.30 -17.99 -49.65
N CYS A 19 -6.44 -19.26 -49.29
CA CYS A 19 -6.50 -19.70 -47.90
C CYS A 19 -5.12 -19.61 -47.23
N VAL A 20 -4.05 -19.91 -47.97
CA VAL A 20 -2.66 -19.81 -47.47
C VAL A 20 -2.29 -18.36 -47.17
N VAL A 21 -2.63 -17.42 -48.06
CA VAL A 21 -2.35 -15.99 -47.84
C VAL A 21 -3.10 -15.44 -46.62
N ALA A 22 -4.37 -15.84 -46.43
CA ALA A 22 -5.17 -15.41 -45.28
C ALA A 22 -4.58 -15.93 -43.94
N ILE A 23 -4.13 -17.19 -43.90
CA ILE A 23 -3.51 -17.77 -42.71
C ILE A 23 -2.19 -17.05 -42.36
N VAL A 24 -1.35 -16.79 -43.37
CA VAL A 24 -0.07 -16.10 -43.17
C VAL A 24 -0.26 -14.65 -42.74
N ALA A 25 -1.16 -13.90 -43.38
CA ALA A 25 -1.44 -12.52 -42.97
C ALA A 25 -2.03 -12.46 -41.55
N GLY A 26 -2.94 -13.39 -41.22
CA GLY A 26 -3.54 -13.50 -39.89
C GLY A 26 -2.51 -13.84 -38.81
N SER A 27 -1.58 -14.75 -39.08
CA SER A 27 -0.54 -15.13 -38.11
C SER A 27 0.45 -13.99 -37.83
N ILE A 28 0.83 -13.23 -38.87
CA ILE A 28 1.69 -12.04 -38.71
C ILE A 28 0.98 -10.99 -37.87
N PHE A 29 -0.28 -10.69 -38.15
CA PHE A 29 -1.05 -9.71 -37.37
C PHE A 29 -1.16 -10.13 -35.90
N LEU A 30 -1.47 -11.40 -35.64
CA LEU A 30 -1.52 -11.93 -34.27
C LEU A 30 -0.17 -11.82 -33.56
N ALA A 31 0.94 -12.13 -34.26
CA ALA A 31 2.28 -12.00 -33.70
C ALA A 31 2.62 -10.54 -33.32
N VAL A 32 2.22 -9.57 -34.14
CA VAL A 32 2.42 -8.14 -33.84
C VAL A 32 1.59 -7.71 -32.62
N VAL A 33 0.33 -8.14 -32.53
CA VAL A 33 -0.53 -7.82 -31.37
C VAL A 33 0.04 -8.41 -30.09
N VAL A 34 0.49 -9.67 -30.12
CA VAL A 34 1.13 -10.32 -28.96
C VAL A 34 2.42 -9.60 -28.58
N ALA A 35 3.25 -9.23 -29.56
CA ALA A 35 4.47 -8.47 -29.31
C ALA A 35 4.16 -7.10 -28.66
N MET A 36 3.12 -6.40 -29.12
CA MET A 36 2.71 -5.13 -28.51
C MET A 36 2.23 -5.29 -27.06
N ILE A 37 1.43 -6.32 -26.77
CA ILE A 37 0.97 -6.60 -25.40
C ILE A 37 2.18 -6.88 -24.49
N LEU A 38 3.11 -7.72 -24.94
CA LEU A 38 4.30 -8.08 -24.17
C LEU A 38 5.20 -6.86 -23.87
N LEU A 39 5.35 -5.95 -24.84
CA LEU A 39 6.14 -4.73 -24.64
C LEU A 39 5.46 -3.72 -23.70
N ALA A 40 4.14 -3.77 -23.55
CA ALA A 40 3.40 -2.80 -22.73
C ALA A 40 3.43 -3.12 -21.23
N ILE A 41 3.56 -4.39 -20.82
CA ILE A 41 3.54 -4.85 -19.41
C ILE A 41 4.51 -4.06 -18.50
N PRO A 42 5.82 -3.92 -18.80
CA PRO A 42 6.77 -3.31 -17.86
C PRO A 42 6.54 -1.80 -17.65
N ALA A 43 5.88 -1.12 -18.59
CA ALA A 43 5.56 0.31 -18.44
C ALA A 43 4.41 0.55 -17.46
N TYR A 44 3.44 -0.36 -17.39
CA TYR A 44 2.27 -0.24 -16.50
C TYR A 44 2.63 -0.41 -15.03
N GLU A 45 3.62 -1.25 -14.70
CA GLU A 45 4.02 -1.48 -13.31
C GLU A 45 4.58 -0.21 -12.65
N LYS A 46 5.46 0.51 -13.36
CA LYS A 46 6.07 1.75 -12.84
C LYS A 46 5.05 2.86 -12.62
N THR A 47 4.08 3.01 -13.53
CA THR A 47 3.04 4.04 -13.39
C THR A 47 2.06 3.69 -12.27
N LEU A 48 1.71 2.41 -12.13
CA LEU A 48 0.87 1.93 -11.03
C LEU A 48 1.52 2.15 -9.67
N VAL A 49 2.82 1.84 -9.51
CA VAL A 49 3.56 2.07 -8.26
C VAL A 49 3.59 3.55 -7.90
N ARG A 50 3.80 4.44 -8.87
CA ARG A 50 3.77 5.90 -8.64
C ARG A 50 2.38 6.38 -8.21
N ALA A 51 1.33 5.90 -8.86
CA ALA A 51 -0.05 6.25 -8.50
C ALA A 51 -0.38 5.76 -7.08
N LYS A 52 -0.03 4.52 -6.75
CA LYS A 52 -0.14 3.94 -5.41
C LYS A 52 0.62 4.76 -4.37
N SER A 53 1.86 5.12 -4.65
CA SER A 53 2.69 5.94 -3.76
C SER A 53 2.08 7.33 -3.53
N ALA A 54 1.48 7.94 -4.55
CA ALA A 54 0.79 9.22 -4.42
C ALA A 54 -0.44 9.12 -3.51
N VAL A 55 -1.23 8.04 -3.63
CA VAL A 55 -2.36 7.77 -2.74
C VAL A 55 -1.89 7.56 -1.31
N ALA A 56 -0.89 6.69 -1.10
CA ALA A 56 -0.32 6.44 0.23
C ALA A 56 0.25 7.72 0.88
N LYS A 57 0.89 8.60 0.11
CA LYS A 57 1.41 9.89 0.60
C LYS A 57 0.29 10.79 1.10
N ASN A 58 -0.83 10.83 0.37
CA ASN A 58 -1.99 11.65 0.76
C ASN A 58 -2.62 11.13 2.06
N VAL A 59 -2.73 9.81 2.21
CA VAL A 59 -3.18 9.18 3.46
C VAL A 59 -2.23 9.49 4.62
N ALA A 60 -0.91 9.36 4.41
CA ALA A 60 0.09 9.69 5.42
C ALA A 60 -0.01 11.15 5.90
N GLN A 61 -0.19 12.10 4.98
CA GLN A 61 -0.38 13.52 5.31
C GLN A 61 -1.70 13.80 6.04
N THR A 62 -2.77 13.11 5.65
CA THR A 62 -4.06 13.20 6.34
C THR A 62 -3.92 12.69 7.78
N LEU A 63 -3.29 11.53 7.96
CA LEU A 63 -3.06 10.92 9.27
C LEU A 63 -2.16 11.81 10.15
N GLN A 64 -1.09 12.38 9.59
CA GLN A 64 -0.24 13.35 10.26
C GLN A 64 -1.06 14.56 10.75
N THR A 65 -1.93 15.10 9.91
CA THR A 65 -2.79 16.23 10.24
C THR A 65 -3.79 15.86 11.34
N SER A 66 -4.37 14.66 11.31
CA SER A 66 -5.29 14.15 12.34
C SER A 66 -4.62 14.05 13.70
N VAL A 67 -3.39 13.51 13.77
CA VAL A 67 -2.62 13.41 15.03
C VAL A 67 -2.29 14.80 15.56
N ILE A 68 -1.86 15.73 14.70
CA ILE A 68 -1.59 17.12 15.10
C ILE A 68 -2.87 17.81 15.59
N ALA A 69 -3.99 17.62 14.90
CA ALA A 69 -5.27 18.23 15.28
C ALA A 69 -5.76 17.72 16.64
N TYR A 70 -5.57 16.42 16.91
CA TYR A 70 -5.81 15.84 18.23
C TYR A 70 -4.94 16.52 19.29
N HIS A 71 -3.62 16.60 19.06
CA HIS A 71 -2.69 17.22 20.00
C HIS A 71 -2.98 18.69 20.27
N VAL A 72 -3.37 19.46 19.25
CA VAL A 72 -3.77 20.87 19.40
C VAL A 72 -5.03 20.99 20.26
N ARG A 73 -5.97 20.04 20.16
CA ARG A 73 -7.23 20.09 20.89
C ARG A 73 -7.10 19.63 22.34
N HIS A 74 -6.40 18.53 22.58
CA HIS A 74 -6.30 17.90 23.89
C HIS A 74 -5.05 18.32 24.67
N GLY A 75 -4.04 18.88 24.00
CA GLY A 75 -2.76 19.26 24.62
C GLY A 75 -1.83 18.07 24.89
N GLU A 76 -2.21 16.87 24.46
CA GLU A 76 -1.50 15.60 24.68
C GLU A 76 -1.47 14.76 23.40
N TRP A 77 -0.54 13.81 23.31
CA TRP A 77 -0.50 12.87 22.19
C TRP A 77 -1.57 11.78 22.35
N PRO A 78 -2.14 11.26 21.25
CA PRO A 78 -3.23 10.27 21.32
C PRO A 78 -2.81 8.96 21.99
N VAL A 79 -1.52 8.62 21.92
CA VAL A 79 -0.90 7.51 22.65
C VAL A 79 0.45 8.01 23.14
N MET A 80 0.74 7.80 24.42
CA MET A 80 2.03 8.15 25.02
C MET A 80 2.92 6.92 25.12
N SER A 81 4.21 7.10 24.85
CA SER A 81 5.22 6.12 25.26
C SER A 81 5.49 6.27 26.75
N GLU A 82 5.67 5.16 27.47
CA GLU A 82 5.95 5.19 28.91
C GLU A 82 7.27 5.92 29.25
N ASP A 83 8.21 5.95 28.29
CA ASP A 83 9.57 6.43 28.50
C ASP A 83 9.79 7.91 28.12
N GLY A 84 8.79 8.58 27.53
CA GLY A 84 8.92 9.96 27.05
C GLY A 84 9.91 10.17 25.88
N VAL A 85 10.44 9.08 25.34
CA VAL A 85 11.30 9.06 24.15
C VAL A 85 10.43 8.94 22.90
N ASP A 86 10.88 9.55 21.78
CA ASP A 86 10.23 9.48 20.47
C ASP A 86 10.00 8.02 20.05
N THR A 87 8.79 7.51 20.26
CA THR A 87 8.46 6.12 19.94
C THR A 87 7.80 6.02 18.57
N THR A 88 8.21 5.01 17.80
CA THR A 88 7.52 4.62 16.57
C THR A 88 6.32 3.74 16.92
N LEU A 89 5.13 4.15 16.52
CA LEU A 89 3.88 3.41 16.66
C LEU A 89 3.37 2.98 15.28
N ARG A 90 2.65 1.86 15.23
CA ARG A 90 1.86 1.47 14.06
C ARG A 90 0.50 2.18 14.11
N SER A 91 -0.06 2.48 12.94
CA SER A 91 -1.38 3.09 12.81
C SER A 91 -2.51 2.07 13.02
N GLU A 92 -2.52 1.44 14.20
CA GLU A 92 -3.46 0.38 14.58
C GLU A 92 -3.95 0.55 16.03
N GLY A 93 -5.00 -0.18 16.40
CA GLY A 93 -5.48 -0.31 17.78
C GLY A 93 -5.91 1.01 18.41
N GLU A 94 -5.44 1.25 19.63
CA GLU A 94 -5.83 2.40 20.47
C GLU A 94 -5.65 3.74 19.75
N LEU A 95 -4.54 3.91 19.01
CA LEU A 95 -4.29 5.13 18.26
C LEU A 95 -5.40 5.44 17.27
N VAL A 96 -5.88 4.42 16.55
CA VAL A 96 -6.95 4.59 15.54
C VAL A 96 -8.30 4.78 16.22
N ASP A 97 -8.55 4.12 17.34
CA ASP A 97 -9.76 4.31 18.14
C ASP A 97 -9.86 5.75 18.67
N VAL A 98 -8.78 6.26 19.26
CA VAL A 98 -8.66 7.65 19.74
C VAL A 98 -8.89 8.64 18.59
N LEU A 99 -8.21 8.47 17.46
CA LEU A 99 -8.35 9.39 16.32
C LEU A 99 -9.71 9.29 15.61
N SER A 100 -10.40 8.15 15.71
CA SER A 100 -11.73 7.96 15.12
C SER A 100 -12.87 8.39 16.04
N GLY A 101 -12.58 8.65 17.32
CA GLY A 101 -13.59 8.98 18.32
C GLY A 101 -14.56 7.82 18.55
N LYS A 102 -14.06 6.58 18.46
CA LYS A 102 -14.85 5.35 18.63
C LYS A 102 -14.22 4.42 19.67
N GLY A 103 -14.98 3.38 20.01
CA GLY A 103 -14.51 2.31 20.89
C GLY A 103 -14.29 2.78 22.33
N SER A 104 -13.33 2.15 23.00
CA SER A 104 -12.99 2.42 24.40
C SER A 104 -12.33 3.79 24.61
N ALA A 105 -11.89 4.43 23.53
CA ALA A 105 -11.31 5.77 23.59
C ALA A 105 -12.37 6.86 23.83
N SER A 106 -13.65 6.58 23.59
CA SER A 106 -14.73 7.57 23.74
C SER A 106 -15.40 7.53 25.11
N GLY A 107 -15.78 8.70 25.60
CA GLY A 107 -16.53 8.86 26.87
C GLY A 107 -15.65 9.23 28.07
N PRO A 108 -16.24 9.38 29.27
CA PRO A 108 -15.53 9.85 30.45
C PRO A 108 -14.34 8.94 30.82
N GLY A 109 -13.13 9.48 30.75
CA GLY A 109 -11.89 8.76 31.07
C GLY A 109 -11.22 8.04 29.89
N GLY A 110 -11.82 8.08 28.69
CA GLY A 110 -11.13 7.65 27.46
C GLY A 110 -10.23 8.76 26.91
N GLY A 111 -9.29 8.40 26.01
CA GLY A 111 -8.38 9.36 25.39
C GLY A 111 -9.09 10.43 24.54
N ASN A 112 -10.25 10.12 23.97
CA ASN A 112 -11.06 11.06 23.20
C ASN A 112 -12.46 11.21 23.83
N PRO A 113 -12.59 11.87 24.98
CA PRO A 113 -13.81 11.84 25.77
C PRO A 113 -15.01 12.52 25.08
N ASP A 114 -14.74 13.44 24.16
CA ASP A 114 -15.76 14.14 23.38
C ASP A 114 -16.15 13.38 22.09
N GLY A 115 -15.46 12.28 21.77
CA GLY A 115 -15.74 11.43 20.61
C GLY A 115 -15.55 12.15 19.28
N THR A 116 -14.75 13.22 19.23
CA THR A 116 -14.52 13.96 17.98
C THR A 116 -13.71 13.10 17.02
N SER A 117 -14.23 12.86 15.82
CA SER A 117 -13.45 12.19 14.77
C SER A 117 -12.43 13.17 14.17
N PHE A 118 -11.15 12.85 14.32
CA PHE A 118 -10.04 13.59 13.70
C PHE A 118 -9.59 12.95 12.38
N SER A 119 -9.86 11.66 12.17
CA SER A 119 -9.45 10.92 10.98
C SER A 119 -10.47 11.03 9.84
N ALA A 120 -9.99 11.34 8.64
CA ALA A 120 -10.73 11.18 7.38
C ALA A 120 -10.27 9.94 6.59
N SER A 121 -9.32 9.17 7.14
CA SER A 121 -8.63 8.09 6.44
C SER A 121 -9.46 6.81 6.41
N GLN A 122 -9.16 5.94 5.44
CA GLN A 122 -9.77 4.62 5.34
C GLN A 122 -9.28 3.73 6.49
N ILE A 123 -10.17 3.46 7.45
CA ILE A 123 -9.94 2.51 8.55
C ILE A 123 -10.42 1.14 8.10
N ALA A 124 -9.53 0.15 8.15
CA ALA A 124 -9.83 -1.26 7.94
C ALA A 124 -9.75 -2.02 9.28
N GLN A 125 -10.38 -3.20 9.34
CA GLN A 125 -10.23 -4.13 10.46
C GLN A 125 -9.18 -5.16 10.05
N VAL A 126 -8.00 -5.10 10.65
CA VAL A 126 -6.85 -5.96 10.30
C VAL A 126 -6.48 -6.79 11.52
N ARG A 127 -6.09 -8.04 11.30
CA ARG A 127 -5.55 -8.87 12.37
C ARG A 127 -4.14 -8.39 12.72
N SER A 128 -3.95 -7.86 13.91
CA SER A 128 -2.63 -7.50 14.44
C SER A 128 -1.72 -8.72 14.40
N GLU A 129 -0.51 -8.53 13.90
CA GLU A 129 0.52 -9.57 13.85
C GLU A 129 1.04 -9.91 15.25
N GLU A 130 1.02 -8.95 16.16
CA GLU A 130 1.55 -9.08 17.51
C GLU A 130 0.56 -9.78 18.45
N SER A 131 -0.69 -9.31 18.49
CA SER A 131 -1.71 -9.86 19.41
C SER A 131 -2.57 -10.96 18.78
N GLY A 132 -2.62 -11.04 17.45
CA GLY A 132 -3.56 -11.90 16.72
C GLY A 132 -5.02 -11.42 16.78
N GLU A 133 -5.30 -10.29 17.44
CA GLU A 133 -6.62 -9.67 17.54
C GLU A 133 -6.95 -8.85 16.30
N VAL A 134 -8.23 -8.74 15.95
CA VAL A 134 -8.69 -7.86 14.89
C VAL A 134 -8.80 -6.45 15.44
N VAL A 135 -7.93 -5.56 14.98
CA VAL A 135 -7.82 -4.17 15.44
C VAL A 135 -8.11 -3.19 14.30
N PRO A 136 -8.70 -2.02 14.61
CA PRO A 136 -8.87 -0.96 13.64
C PRO A 136 -7.50 -0.45 13.21
N THR A 137 -7.27 -0.39 11.90
CA THR A 137 -5.96 -0.08 11.31
C THR A 137 -6.14 0.85 10.12
N VAL A 138 -5.34 1.91 10.04
CA VAL A 138 -5.23 2.69 8.81
C VAL A 138 -4.23 1.99 7.91
N ILE A 139 -4.71 1.45 6.79
CA ILE A 139 -3.87 0.67 5.86
C ILE A 139 -3.45 1.50 4.64
N ASP A 140 -2.26 1.22 4.14
CA ASP A 140 -1.79 1.72 2.86
C ASP A 140 -2.37 0.90 1.68
N VAL A 141 -2.01 1.32 0.47
CA VAL A 141 -2.45 0.67 -0.80
C VAL A 141 -1.79 -0.69 -1.06
N TRP A 142 -0.87 -1.11 -0.19
CA TRP A 142 -0.23 -2.41 -0.18
C TRP A 142 -0.75 -3.31 0.97
N GLY A 143 -1.71 -2.81 1.77
CA GLY A 143 -2.40 -3.56 2.82
C GLY A 143 -1.69 -3.56 4.17
N ARG A 144 -0.73 -2.66 4.40
CA ARG A 144 0.05 -2.56 5.65
C ARG A 144 -0.32 -1.34 6.46
N ALA A 145 -0.10 -1.40 7.77
CA ALA A 145 -0.24 -0.23 8.64
C ALA A 145 0.82 0.84 8.29
N PHE A 146 0.47 2.11 8.49
CA PHE A 146 1.44 3.19 8.52
C PHE A 146 2.23 3.16 9.83
N PHE A 147 3.42 3.75 9.79
CA PHE A 147 4.27 4.01 10.95
C PHE A 147 4.19 5.49 11.27
N ILE A 148 4.14 5.80 12.57
CA ILE A 148 3.97 7.14 13.09
C ILE A 148 5.01 7.36 14.17
N ARG A 149 5.70 8.49 14.13
CA ARG A 149 6.60 8.93 15.19
C ARG A 149 6.25 10.35 15.60
N MET A 150 6.16 10.59 16.90
CA MET A 150 5.72 11.87 17.48
C MET A 150 6.84 12.47 18.33
N ASP A 151 6.85 13.79 18.42
CA ASP A 151 7.73 14.59 19.28
C ASP A 151 7.21 14.52 20.73
N THR A 152 7.58 13.45 21.43
CA THR A 152 7.09 13.21 22.80
C THR A 152 7.85 14.02 23.83
N ASP A 153 9.07 14.46 23.53
CA ASP A 153 9.90 15.28 24.43
C ASP A 153 9.62 16.80 24.30
N GLY A 154 8.86 17.21 23.28
CA GLY A 154 8.39 18.58 23.09
C GLY A 154 9.46 19.53 22.56
N ASN A 155 10.55 19.01 21.99
CA ASN A 155 11.65 19.84 21.49
C ASN A 155 11.38 20.45 20.10
N GLY A 156 10.26 20.10 19.46
CA GLY A 156 9.85 20.59 18.13
C GLY A 156 10.51 19.86 16.96
N GLU A 157 11.22 18.77 17.24
CA GLU A 157 11.93 17.93 16.30
C GLU A 157 11.65 16.45 16.58
N VAL A 158 11.62 15.63 15.54
CA VAL A 158 11.48 14.17 15.67
C VAL A 158 12.70 13.50 15.07
N GLU A 159 13.22 12.45 15.70
CA GLU A 159 14.30 11.64 15.11
C GLU A 159 13.89 11.08 13.74
N ASP A 160 14.75 11.31 12.73
CA ASP A 160 14.52 10.84 11.37
C ASP A 160 14.64 9.30 11.31
N PRO A 161 13.55 8.57 11.00
CA PRO A 161 13.65 7.11 10.90
C PRO A 161 14.50 6.66 9.70
N SER A 162 14.75 7.54 8.72
CA SER A 162 15.48 7.23 7.47
C SER A 162 16.99 7.38 7.54
N GLY A 163 17.53 7.88 8.64
CA GLY A 163 18.97 8.07 8.78
C GLY A 163 19.35 8.90 10.00
N PRO A 164 20.64 9.24 10.13
CA PRO A 164 21.09 10.03 11.27
C PRO A 164 20.55 11.46 11.18
N GLY A 165 19.80 11.89 12.21
CA GLY A 165 19.38 13.28 12.34
C GLY A 165 18.03 13.46 13.02
N ARG A 166 17.60 14.72 13.10
CA ARG A 166 16.26 15.11 13.55
C ARG A 166 15.63 16.02 12.51
N LEU A 167 14.31 15.91 12.36
CA LEU A 167 13.51 16.71 11.44
C LEU A 167 12.68 17.71 12.23
N LYS A 168 12.66 18.98 11.78
CA LYS A 168 11.85 20.06 12.38
C LYS A 168 10.36 19.89 12.08
N ARG A 169 9.76 18.92 12.76
CA ARG A 169 8.39 18.43 12.64
C ARG A 169 7.97 17.89 14.01
N LYS A 170 6.67 17.88 14.28
CA LYS A 170 6.11 17.26 15.50
C LYS A 170 5.65 15.82 15.31
N VAL A 171 5.33 15.44 14.08
CA VAL A 171 4.80 14.11 13.73
C VAL A 171 5.36 13.74 12.36
N LEU A 172 5.88 12.52 12.24
CA LEU A 172 6.29 11.88 11.00
C LEU A 172 5.37 10.69 10.74
N VAL A 173 4.92 10.51 9.51
CA VAL A 173 4.11 9.35 9.11
C VAL A 173 4.70 8.76 7.83
N TRP A 174 4.87 7.44 7.78
CA TRP A 174 5.36 6.75 6.60
C TRP A 174 4.74 5.36 6.41
N SER A 175 4.79 4.86 5.18
CA SER A 175 4.43 3.49 4.80
C SER A 175 5.67 2.79 4.27
N ALA A 176 5.76 1.47 4.51
CA ALA A 176 6.86 0.60 4.09
C ALA A 176 6.94 0.35 2.57
N GLY A 177 6.37 1.24 1.75
CA GLY A 177 6.45 1.15 0.29
C GLY A 177 5.78 -0.11 -0.29
N PRO A 178 6.08 -0.46 -1.55
CA PRO A 178 5.81 -1.76 -2.16
C PRO A 178 6.49 -2.97 -1.51
N ASP A 179 7.75 -2.88 -1.10
CA ASP A 179 8.52 -4.03 -0.61
C ASP A 179 8.09 -4.48 0.80
N GLY A 180 7.60 -3.56 1.63
CA GLY A 180 7.18 -3.83 3.00
C GLY A 180 8.25 -3.81 4.04
N ASP A 181 9.46 -3.44 3.66
CA ASP A 181 10.58 -3.39 4.55
C ASP A 181 10.75 -1.93 5.00
N VAL A 182 10.62 -1.71 6.31
CA VAL A 182 10.76 -0.36 6.87
C VAL A 182 12.20 0.10 6.94
N GLU A 183 13.15 -0.82 6.78
CA GLU A 183 14.58 -0.53 6.79
C GLU A 183 15.10 -0.11 5.41
N THR A 184 14.37 -0.45 4.33
CA THR A 184 14.66 -0.03 2.95
C THR A 184 13.94 1.28 2.64
N TRP A 185 14.70 2.38 2.57
CA TRP A 185 14.13 3.73 2.43
C TRP A 185 13.88 4.16 0.99
N GLU A 186 14.26 3.34 0.02
CA GLU A 186 14.15 3.63 -1.41
C GLU A 186 12.71 3.79 -1.90
N ASP A 187 11.78 3.00 -1.36
CA ASP A 187 10.38 2.98 -1.79
C ASP A 187 9.38 3.38 -0.67
N ASN A 188 9.88 3.63 0.54
CA ASN A 188 9.11 4.16 1.65
C ASN A 188 8.43 5.49 1.29
N VAL A 189 7.12 5.54 1.56
CA VAL A 189 6.29 6.71 1.28
C VAL A 189 6.21 7.56 2.53
N ARG A 190 6.77 8.77 2.46
CA ARG A 190 6.95 9.68 3.61
C ARG A 190 5.99 10.87 3.52
N SER A 191 5.52 11.34 4.68
CA SER A 191 4.71 12.55 4.76
C SER A 191 5.52 13.85 4.64
N TRP A 192 6.85 13.78 4.82
CA TRP A 192 7.80 14.90 4.70
C TRP A 192 8.51 14.97 3.34
#